data_AF-A0ABC8K8T1-F1
#
_entry.id   AF-A0ABC8K8T1-F1
#
_cell.length_a   1.000
_cell.length_b   1.000
_cell.length_c   1.000
_cell.angle_alpha   90.00
_cell.angle_beta   90.00
_cell.angle_gamma   90.00
#
_symmetry.space_group_name_H-M   'P 1'
#
loop_
_entity.id
_entity.type
_entity.pdbx_description
1 polymer ?
#
loop_
_entity_poly.entity_id
_entity_poly.type
_entity_poly.pdbx_seq_one_letter_code
_entity_poly.pdbx_strand_id
1 'polypeptide(L)'
;MVKAVETEAADKIAQTETEGNETSQSRLMLDEACKDDDDYEQRLLLQESCDEKSLVLEKAKEIAGLRRELELLSKLLSGHEKGDIKTLEDHEGADLLQRKVSGRLGKHIGSVTSKPENFEYLRQLSREQLINHFQTEMSELKREHECTMQEMTEEYFSIQRRYSKLEECRSFSSFKKDKNCDFLLKKIPDIISKLDKVVSEDDKLKGKSNADSKSQLDSLLLQNRQLKDSLFEAEDKMSHHRELVRKLESDVKDLHAEASIYKDVYGSFVGEFVNQIQCAKEEANREEACASKGSLDDSCVESYMADEYCTVIYKEALEEAGKMIGELNMSVLERERSVTAEKELLKQKIHSLEYFVTEKENDLATVRQKLEIVFQQVNNLQSQIDKQAVVIQDKNKELRVASSRALEKREGYVMEISELTHKLELARKNLKTTENEKMKSELKLSATQAELKLLQDQIVTTVLSFAKWSQDVECLVAEKTKKTNTRLKSMQSQLNDLLDEVDELKVRESMYKQQMEKKTCDLQKAETEVDLLGDEIDSHLDLLQKIYIALDHYSPILKHYPGIMEILKLVRRELRRDSKRLSVF
;
A
#
# COMPACT_ATOMS: atom_id res chain seq x y z
N MET A 1 -56.55 -2.80 -88.81
CA MET A 1 -55.52 -3.80 -88.44
C MET A 1 -54.13 -3.18 -88.31
N VAL A 2 -53.66 -2.32 -89.23
CA VAL A 2 -52.31 -1.69 -89.13
C VAL A 2 -52.08 -0.89 -87.83
N LYS A 3 -53.05 -0.08 -87.39
CA LYS A 3 -52.94 0.69 -86.13
C LYS A 3 -52.88 -0.15 -84.85
N ALA A 4 -53.40 -1.39 -84.86
CA ALA A 4 -53.37 -2.25 -83.68
C ALA A 4 -52.01 -2.95 -83.53
N VAL A 5 -51.34 -3.22 -84.66
CA VAL A 5 -50.00 -3.81 -84.69
C VAL A 5 -48.94 -2.76 -84.31
N GLU A 6 -49.13 -1.49 -84.71
CA GLU A 6 -48.22 -0.40 -84.31
C GLU A 6 -48.28 -0.10 -82.81
N THR A 7 -49.46 -0.19 -82.17
CA THR A 7 -49.58 0.00 -80.71
C THR A 7 -48.99 -1.15 -79.92
N GLU A 8 -49.13 -2.39 -80.38
CA GLU A 8 -48.55 -3.55 -79.69
C GLU A 8 -47.02 -3.60 -79.84
N ALA A 9 -46.49 -3.13 -80.98
CA ALA A 9 -45.05 -2.99 -81.16
C ALA A 9 -44.45 -1.88 -80.29
N ALA A 10 -45.14 -0.74 -80.15
CA ALA A 10 -44.70 0.35 -79.29
C ALA A 10 -44.68 -0.04 -77.80
N ASP A 11 -45.69 -0.77 -77.32
CA ASP A 11 -45.73 -1.24 -75.92
C ASP A 11 -44.66 -2.28 -75.61
N LYS A 12 -44.31 -3.17 -76.56
CA LYS A 12 -43.20 -4.13 -76.39
C LYS A 12 -41.82 -3.46 -76.40
N ILE A 13 -41.64 -2.38 -77.15
CA ILE A 13 -40.40 -1.60 -77.13
C ILE A 13 -40.27 -0.84 -75.80
N ALA A 14 -41.36 -0.26 -75.30
CA ALA A 14 -41.35 0.41 -74.00
C ALA A 14 -41.05 -0.58 -72.85
N GLN A 15 -41.61 -1.80 -72.89
CA GLN A 15 -41.33 -2.83 -71.87
C GLN A 15 -39.87 -3.29 -71.86
N THR A 16 -39.26 -3.48 -73.03
CA THR A 16 -37.86 -3.91 -73.15
C THR A 16 -36.86 -2.82 -72.75
N GLU A 17 -37.19 -1.53 -72.96
CA GLU A 17 -36.39 -0.41 -72.46
C GLU A 17 -36.45 -0.27 -70.94
N THR A 18 -37.62 -0.53 -70.31
CA THR A 18 -37.73 -0.54 -68.84
C THR A 18 -36.97 -1.70 -68.20
N GLU A 19 -37.05 -2.92 -68.75
CA GLU A 19 -36.31 -4.08 -68.23
C GLU A 19 -34.79 -3.94 -68.41
N GLY A 20 -34.34 -3.33 -69.52
CA GLY A 20 -32.92 -3.02 -69.76
C GLY A 20 -32.33 -2.02 -68.75
N ASN A 21 -33.14 -1.03 -68.33
CA ASN A 21 -32.72 -0.02 -67.36
C ASN A 21 -32.66 -0.58 -65.93
N GLU A 22 -33.65 -1.39 -65.52
CA GLU A 22 -33.65 -2.04 -64.21
C GLU A 22 -32.49 -3.04 -64.04
N THR A 23 -32.12 -3.74 -65.12
CA THR A 23 -30.98 -4.67 -65.11
C THR A 23 -29.65 -3.94 -65.00
N SER A 24 -29.53 -2.76 -65.63
CA SER A 24 -28.33 -1.92 -65.56
C SER A 24 -28.16 -1.27 -64.18
N GLN A 25 -29.26 -0.86 -63.56
CA GLN A 25 -29.28 -0.31 -62.19
C GLN A 25 -28.97 -1.39 -61.14
N SER A 26 -29.48 -2.61 -61.33
CA SER A 26 -29.18 -3.76 -60.46
C SER A 26 -27.70 -4.18 -60.53
N ARG A 27 -27.07 -4.09 -61.71
CA ARG A 27 -25.63 -4.36 -61.86
C ARG A 27 -24.75 -3.31 -61.18
N LEU A 28 -25.11 -2.02 -61.26
CA LEU A 28 -24.40 -0.95 -60.56
C LEU A 28 -24.48 -1.11 -59.04
N MET A 29 -25.65 -1.48 -58.51
CA MET A 29 -25.84 -1.74 -57.08
C MET A 29 -25.04 -2.95 -56.58
N LEU A 30 -24.89 -4.00 -57.40
CA LEU A 30 -24.07 -5.18 -57.06
C LEU A 30 -22.56 -4.88 -57.10
N ASP A 31 -22.10 -4.11 -58.10
CA ASP A 31 -20.68 -3.70 -58.19
C ASP A 31 -20.28 -2.74 -57.05
N GLU A 32 -21.21 -1.93 -56.56
CA GLU A 32 -21.00 -1.04 -55.40
C GLU A 32 -21.02 -1.83 -54.08
N ALA A 33 -21.93 -2.79 -53.94
CA ALA A 33 -21.96 -3.71 -52.78
C ALA A 33 -20.71 -4.61 -52.68
N CYS A 34 -20.17 -5.10 -53.81
CA CYS A 34 -18.94 -5.90 -53.80
C CYS A 34 -17.68 -5.08 -53.45
N LYS A 35 -17.65 -3.78 -53.79
CA LYS A 35 -16.52 -2.91 -53.41
C LYS A 35 -16.54 -2.57 -51.92
N ASP A 36 -17.73 -2.40 -51.35
CA ASP A 36 -17.91 -2.13 -49.93
C ASP A 36 -17.57 -3.37 -49.07
N ASP A 37 -17.87 -4.58 -49.55
CA ASP A 37 -17.49 -5.83 -48.87
C ASP A 37 -15.97 -6.08 -48.89
N ASP A 38 -15.28 -5.84 -50.02
CA ASP A 38 -13.83 -5.98 -50.11
C ASP A 38 -13.09 -4.96 -49.20
N ASP A 39 -13.61 -3.73 -49.07
CA ASP A 39 -13.03 -2.70 -48.18
C ASP A 39 -13.38 -2.97 -46.70
N TYR A 40 -14.53 -3.59 -46.42
CA TYR A 40 -14.93 -4.03 -45.08
C TYR A 40 -14.07 -5.20 -44.58
N GLU A 41 -13.82 -6.22 -45.42
CA GLU A 41 -12.95 -7.35 -45.05
C GLU A 41 -11.49 -6.92 -44.85
N GLN A 42 -10.98 -5.99 -45.68
CA GLN A 42 -9.63 -5.43 -45.48
C GLN A 42 -9.49 -4.65 -44.16
N ARG A 43 -10.53 -3.90 -43.76
CA ARG A 43 -10.55 -3.17 -42.48
C ARG A 43 -10.68 -4.11 -41.29
N LEU A 44 -11.48 -5.18 -41.40
CA LEU A 44 -11.64 -6.19 -40.35
C LEU A 44 -10.32 -6.95 -40.10
N LEU A 45 -9.61 -7.34 -41.16
CA LEU A 45 -8.30 -7.99 -41.09
C LEU A 45 -7.20 -7.07 -40.49
N LEU A 46 -7.23 -5.78 -40.80
CA LEU A 46 -6.30 -4.79 -40.21
C LEU A 46 -6.57 -4.60 -38.71
N GLN A 47 -7.84 -4.57 -38.31
CA GLN A 47 -8.27 -4.38 -36.92
C GLN A 47 -7.94 -5.60 -36.04
N GLU A 48 -8.23 -6.82 -36.50
CA GLU A 48 -7.90 -8.05 -35.76
C GLU A 48 -6.38 -8.23 -35.60
N SER A 49 -5.57 -7.87 -36.62
CA SER A 49 -4.12 -7.97 -36.53
C SER A 49 -3.45 -6.95 -35.59
N CYS A 50 -4.16 -5.88 -35.22
CA CYS A 50 -3.65 -4.80 -34.38
C CYS A 50 -3.99 -5.04 -32.90
N ASP A 51 -5.17 -5.59 -32.62
CA ASP A 51 -5.62 -5.92 -31.27
C ASP A 51 -4.85 -7.11 -30.69
N GLU A 52 -4.52 -8.12 -31.50
CA GLU A 52 -3.76 -9.28 -31.05
C GLU A 52 -2.29 -8.94 -30.74
N LYS A 53 -1.69 -8.02 -31.49
CA LYS A 53 -0.30 -7.55 -31.26
C LYS A 53 -0.17 -6.68 -30.01
N SER A 54 -1.20 -5.90 -29.69
CA SER A 54 -1.20 -5.05 -28.48
C SER A 54 -1.29 -5.90 -27.20
N LEU A 55 -2.11 -6.96 -27.24
CA LEU A 55 -2.32 -7.86 -26.12
C LEU A 55 -1.11 -8.77 -25.83
N VAL A 56 -0.38 -9.20 -26.87
CA VAL A 56 0.89 -9.93 -26.71
C VAL A 56 1.98 -9.02 -26.12
N LEU A 57 2.06 -7.76 -26.55
CA LEU A 57 3.03 -6.79 -26.02
C LEU A 57 2.78 -6.46 -24.54
N GLU A 58 1.50 -6.37 -24.14
CA GLU A 58 1.11 -6.11 -22.75
C GLU A 58 1.44 -7.31 -21.84
N LYS A 59 1.13 -8.53 -22.30
CA LYS A 59 1.52 -9.77 -21.59
C LYS A 59 3.03 -9.93 -21.46
N ALA A 60 3.81 -9.56 -22.48
CA ALA A 60 5.27 -9.60 -22.41
C ALA A 60 5.84 -8.63 -21.36
N LYS A 61 5.24 -7.45 -21.21
CA LYS A 61 5.62 -6.48 -20.16
C LYS A 61 5.27 -6.98 -18.76
N GLU A 62 4.13 -7.64 -18.60
CA GLU A 62 3.71 -8.24 -17.34
C GLU A 62 4.65 -9.39 -16.91
N ILE A 63 5.03 -10.26 -17.86
CA ILE A 63 6.02 -11.34 -17.65
C ILE A 63 7.38 -10.76 -17.23
N ALA A 64 7.83 -9.68 -17.87
CA ALA A 64 9.07 -8.99 -17.49
C ALA A 64 8.99 -8.32 -16.10
N GLY A 65 7.80 -7.87 -15.69
CA GLY A 65 7.52 -7.38 -14.34
C GLY A 65 7.65 -8.48 -13.28
N LEU A 66 6.94 -9.59 -13.48
CA LEU A 66 6.98 -10.77 -12.60
C LEU A 66 8.40 -11.33 -12.45
N ARG A 67 9.18 -11.34 -13.53
CA ARG A 67 10.59 -11.75 -13.51
C ARG A 67 11.42 -10.87 -12.56
N ARG A 68 11.26 -9.54 -12.62
CA ARG A 68 11.99 -8.60 -11.74
C ARG A 68 11.62 -8.80 -10.27
N GLU A 69 10.35 -9.01 -9.96
CA GLU A 69 9.88 -9.27 -8.60
C GLU A 69 10.42 -10.59 -8.05
N LEU A 70 10.42 -11.66 -8.85
CA LEU A 70 10.99 -12.95 -8.46
C LEU A 70 12.50 -12.88 -8.22
N GLU A 71 13.20 -12.05 -9.00
CA GLU A 71 14.64 -11.83 -8.84
C GLU A 71 14.98 -11.01 -7.58
N LEU A 72 14.13 -10.07 -7.21
CA LEU A 72 14.23 -9.36 -5.92
C LEU A 72 13.98 -10.31 -4.74
N LEU A 73 12.97 -11.19 -4.84
CA LEU A 73 12.71 -12.23 -3.83
C LEU A 73 13.88 -13.21 -3.73
N SER A 74 14.47 -13.61 -4.86
CA SER A 74 15.66 -14.48 -4.88
C SER A 74 16.86 -13.82 -4.18
N LYS A 75 17.11 -12.52 -4.41
CA LYS A 75 18.18 -11.77 -3.74
C LYS A 75 17.96 -11.61 -2.24
N LEU A 76 16.72 -11.37 -1.82
CA LEU A 76 16.36 -11.30 -0.39
C LEU A 76 16.53 -12.65 0.32
N LEU A 77 16.25 -13.75 -0.38
CA LEU A 77 16.41 -15.11 0.15
C LEU A 77 17.86 -15.61 0.12
N SER A 78 18.67 -15.14 -0.83
CA SER A 78 20.10 -15.48 -0.96
C SER A 78 21.03 -14.57 -0.15
N GLY A 79 20.53 -13.42 0.32
CA GLY A 79 21.31 -12.35 0.94
C GLY A 79 21.47 -12.42 2.45
N HIS A 80 21.49 -13.60 3.06
CA HIS A 80 21.91 -13.77 4.45
C HIS A 80 23.16 -14.64 4.54
N GLU A 81 24.24 -14.19 3.91
CA GLU A 81 25.57 -14.63 4.32
C GLU A 81 26.63 -13.57 3.96
N LYS A 82 27.27 -13.04 5.01
CA LYS A 82 28.45 -12.16 5.10
C LYS A 82 28.17 -10.69 5.39
N GLY A 83 28.63 -10.29 6.59
CA GLY A 83 28.71 -8.93 7.04
C GLY A 83 29.76 -8.12 6.27
N ASP A 84 29.46 -6.86 6.08
CA ASP A 84 30.37 -5.71 6.08
C ASP A 84 29.53 -4.48 5.72
N ILE A 85 29.06 -3.73 6.73
CA ILE A 85 28.61 -2.35 6.52
C ILE A 85 29.78 -1.46 6.90
N LYS A 86 30.60 -1.18 5.89
CA LYS A 86 31.62 -0.15 5.92
C LYS A 86 30.94 1.19 5.71
N THR A 87 31.18 2.08 6.66
CA THR A 87 30.95 3.53 6.71
C THR A 87 30.91 4.23 5.35
N LEU A 88 29.83 4.99 5.10
CA LEU A 88 29.86 6.22 4.31
C LEU A 88 28.76 7.16 4.80
N GLU A 89 29.11 7.99 5.79
CA GLU A 89 28.50 9.31 5.96
C GLU A 89 28.84 10.14 4.72
N ASP A 90 27.85 10.84 4.14
CA ASP A 90 27.84 12.31 4.19
C ASP A 90 26.60 12.92 3.52
N HIS A 91 25.99 13.82 4.31
CA HIS A 91 25.35 15.09 3.94
C HIS A 91 24.19 15.14 2.93
N GLU A 92 22.97 15.38 3.44
CA GLU A 92 22.20 16.65 3.29
C GLU A 92 20.70 16.41 3.56
N GLY A 93 20.07 17.31 4.32
CA GLY A 93 18.60 17.38 4.37
C GLY A 93 17.94 17.50 5.75
N ALA A 94 18.65 17.99 6.77
CA ALA A 94 18.02 18.51 7.99
C ALA A 94 18.03 20.04 7.93
N ASP A 95 17.13 20.62 7.13
CA ASP A 95 16.66 22.01 7.29
C ASP A 95 15.71 22.35 6.13
N LEU A 96 14.41 22.12 6.32
CA LEU A 96 13.39 22.94 5.67
C LEU A 96 12.06 22.76 6.40
N LEU A 97 11.37 23.88 6.62
CA LEU A 97 10.03 24.07 7.20
C LEU A 97 9.98 24.70 8.61
N GLN A 98 10.82 25.71 8.85
CA GLN A 98 10.32 26.98 9.40
C GLN A 98 10.04 27.96 8.25
N ARG A 99 8.77 28.20 7.88
CA ARG A 99 8.30 29.48 7.33
C ARG A 99 6.78 29.52 7.09
N LYS A 100 6.12 30.51 7.71
CA LYS A 100 4.78 31.10 7.44
C LYS A 100 3.54 30.23 7.78
N VAL A 101 2.40 30.74 8.25
CA VAL A 101 1.89 32.04 8.78
C VAL A 101 0.51 31.64 9.36
N SER A 102 0.25 31.84 10.66
CA SER A 102 -0.63 32.90 11.20
C SER A 102 -2.06 32.90 10.65
N GLY A 103 -3.03 32.54 11.50
CA GLY A 103 -4.45 32.66 11.19
C GLY A 103 -5.40 32.07 12.25
N ARG A 104 -5.95 32.97 13.08
CA ARG A 104 -7.28 32.94 13.75
C ARG A 104 -7.51 32.04 14.99
N LEU A 105 -7.48 32.77 16.11
CA LEU A 105 -8.32 32.71 17.32
C LEU A 105 -9.74 32.08 17.14
N GLY A 106 -10.11 31.15 18.04
CA GLY A 106 -11.51 30.77 18.22
C GLY A 106 -11.81 29.54 19.09
N LYS A 107 -12.08 29.79 20.39
CA LYS A 107 -13.11 29.15 21.25
C LYS A 107 -13.11 27.62 21.52
N HIS A 108 -12.80 27.30 22.78
CA HIS A 108 -13.65 26.63 23.80
C HIS A 108 -14.28 25.23 23.53
N ILE A 109 -14.01 24.30 24.48
CA ILE A 109 -14.94 23.36 25.20
C ILE A 109 -14.53 21.87 25.23
N GLY A 110 -14.43 21.31 26.45
CA GLY A 110 -14.77 19.91 26.81
C GLY A 110 -13.62 19.06 27.37
N SER A 111 -13.09 19.26 28.59
CA SER A 111 -13.56 18.74 29.90
C SER A 111 -14.40 17.44 29.90
N VAL A 112 -13.81 16.36 30.43
CA VAL A 112 -14.45 15.21 31.11
C VAL A 112 -13.49 14.81 32.24
N THR A 113 -13.55 15.46 33.40
CA THR A 113 -14.22 15.03 34.66
C THR A 113 -13.65 13.78 35.32
N SER A 114 -12.72 13.97 36.25
CA SER A 114 -12.77 13.29 37.55
C SER A 114 -13.37 14.27 38.57
N LYS A 115 -14.31 13.78 39.38
CA LYS A 115 -15.06 14.56 40.36
C LYS A 115 -14.11 15.21 41.39
N PRO A 116 -14.38 16.44 41.87
CA PRO A 116 -13.69 16.97 43.04
C PRO A 116 -14.26 16.26 44.27
N GLU A 117 -13.45 15.44 44.92
CA GLU A 117 -13.80 14.88 46.22
C GLU A 117 -13.99 16.02 47.22
N ASN A 118 -15.08 15.92 47.97
CA ASN A 118 -15.60 16.98 48.80
C ASN A 118 -14.77 17.05 50.10
N PHE A 119 -13.73 17.90 50.13
CA PHE A 119 -12.77 18.03 51.24
C PHE A 119 -13.36 18.47 52.60
N GLU A 120 -14.69 18.64 52.73
CA GLU A 120 -15.33 19.08 53.97
C GLU A 120 -15.21 18.07 55.13
N TYR A 121 -15.13 16.76 54.84
CA TYR A 121 -15.00 15.74 55.88
C TYR A 121 -13.60 15.76 56.54
N LEU A 122 -12.56 16.16 55.80
CA LEU A 122 -11.19 16.28 56.34
C LEU A 122 -11.07 17.39 57.39
N ARG A 123 -11.93 18.42 57.31
CA ARG A 123 -11.93 19.55 58.24
C ARG A 123 -12.47 19.19 59.63
N GLN A 124 -13.16 18.06 59.76
CA GLN A 124 -13.77 17.58 61.00
C GLN A 124 -12.89 16.57 61.76
N LEU A 125 -11.80 16.10 61.14
CA LEU A 125 -10.90 15.12 61.73
C LEU A 125 -9.92 15.78 62.71
N SER A 126 -9.62 15.10 63.83
CA SER A 126 -8.54 15.52 64.72
C SER A 126 -7.17 15.43 64.02
N ARG A 127 -6.15 16.12 64.56
CA ARG A 127 -4.80 16.13 63.96
C ARG A 127 -4.25 14.71 63.77
N GLU A 128 -4.39 13.84 64.76
CA GLU A 128 -3.98 12.43 64.68
C GLU A 128 -4.80 11.64 63.65
N GLN A 129 -6.11 11.88 63.55
CA GLN A 129 -6.96 11.21 62.56
C GLN A 129 -6.65 11.64 61.13
N LEU A 130 -6.31 12.92 60.93
CA LEU A 130 -5.91 13.47 59.63
C LEU A 130 -4.56 12.89 59.17
N ILE A 131 -3.61 12.75 60.10
CA ILE A 131 -2.31 12.10 59.84
C ILE A 131 -2.54 10.64 59.45
N ASN A 132 -3.38 9.91 60.19
CA ASN A 132 -3.70 8.51 59.86
C ASN A 132 -4.44 8.36 58.53
N HIS A 133 -5.34 9.28 58.18
CA HIS A 133 -6.02 9.30 56.88
C HIS A 133 -5.01 9.43 55.74
N PHE A 134 -4.15 10.46 55.77
CA PHE A 134 -3.15 10.65 54.72
C PHE A 134 -2.10 9.54 54.69
N GLN A 135 -1.76 8.93 55.83
CA GLN A 135 -0.89 7.75 55.84
C GLN A 135 -1.55 6.54 55.18
N THR A 136 -2.85 6.33 55.41
CA THR A 136 -3.61 5.24 54.78
C THR A 136 -3.74 5.49 53.27
N GLU A 137 -4.09 6.71 52.88
CA GLU A 137 -4.24 7.13 51.49
C GLU A 137 -2.90 7.06 50.73
N MET A 138 -1.79 7.51 51.33
CA MET A 138 -0.45 7.31 50.75
C MET A 138 -0.11 5.82 50.62
N SER A 139 -0.50 4.99 51.59
CA SER A 139 -0.23 3.56 51.54
C SER A 139 -1.05 2.87 50.44
N GLU A 140 -2.30 3.27 50.25
CA GLU A 140 -3.15 2.80 49.15
C GLU A 140 -2.61 3.25 47.79
N LEU A 141 -2.26 4.53 47.64
CA LEU A 141 -1.68 5.06 46.40
C LEU A 141 -0.36 4.37 46.05
N LYS A 142 0.46 4.09 47.07
CA LYS A 142 1.72 3.36 46.90
C LYS A 142 1.48 1.92 46.47
N ARG A 143 0.49 1.25 47.08
CA ARG A 143 0.11 -0.12 46.70
C ARG A 143 -0.46 -0.16 45.28
N GLU A 144 -1.28 0.81 44.90
CA GLU A 144 -1.82 0.93 43.55
C GLU A 144 -0.70 1.14 42.52
N HIS A 145 0.23 2.05 42.80
CA HIS A 145 1.40 2.26 41.95
C HIS A 145 2.28 1.01 41.83
N GLU A 146 2.55 0.29 42.93
CA GLU A 146 3.27 -0.98 42.91
C GLU A 146 2.53 -2.05 42.09
N CYS A 147 1.20 -2.13 42.19
CA CYS A 147 0.37 -3.01 41.35
C CYS A 147 0.47 -2.64 39.86
N THR A 148 0.33 -1.36 39.49
CA THR A 148 0.46 -0.93 38.09
C THR A 148 1.86 -1.21 37.54
N MET A 149 2.90 -0.97 38.35
CA MET A 149 4.27 -1.30 37.98
C MET A 149 4.47 -2.80 37.77
N GLN A 150 3.85 -3.64 38.61
CA GLN A 150 3.88 -5.08 38.47
C GLN A 150 3.17 -5.55 37.19
N GLU A 151 1.99 -5.01 36.88
CA GLU A 151 1.25 -5.30 35.65
C GLU A 151 2.04 -4.89 34.39
N MET A 152 2.60 -3.67 34.37
CA MET A 152 3.45 -3.20 33.28
C MET A 152 4.70 -4.06 33.11
N THR A 153 5.26 -4.55 34.22
CA THR A 153 6.42 -5.44 34.22
C THR A 153 6.05 -6.83 33.70
N GLU A 154 4.89 -7.37 34.07
CA GLU A 154 4.38 -8.63 33.52
C GLU A 154 4.05 -8.54 32.02
N GLU A 155 3.46 -7.43 31.57
CA GLU A 155 3.24 -7.17 30.15
C GLU A 155 4.57 -7.06 29.38
N TYR A 156 5.56 -6.36 29.94
CA TYR A 156 6.90 -6.31 29.38
C TYR A 156 7.51 -7.71 29.27
N PHE A 157 7.46 -8.52 30.34
CA PHE A 157 7.96 -9.91 30.30
C PHE A 157 7.13 -10.81 29.38
N SER A 158 5.83 -10.56 29.23
CA SER A 158 4.95 -11.28 28.29
C SER A 158 5.32 -10.97 26.85
N ILE A 159 5.51 -9.69 26.52
CA ILE A 159 6.00 -9.23 25.22
C ILE A 159 7.40 -9.77 24.96
N GLN A 160 8.31 -9.71 25.94
CA GLN A 160 9.65 -10.24 25.83
C GLN A 160 9.62 -11.76 25.61
N ARG A 161 8.75 -12.52 26.29
CA ARG A 161 8.61 -13.97 26.10
C ARG A 161 7.98 -14.31 24.74
N ARG A 162 7.09 -13.47 24.21
CA ARG A 162 6.58 -13.58 22.83
C ARG A 162 7.66 -13.23 21.80
N TYR A 163 8.47 -12.22 22.07
CA TYR A 163 9.59 -11.80 21.22
C TYR A 163 10.68 -12.87 21.20
N SER A 164 11.07 -13.41 22.35
CA SER A 164 12.01 -14.53 22.44
C SER A 164 11.46 -15.81 21.80
N LYS A 165 10.14 -16.07 21.85
CA LYS A 165 9.52 -17.14 21.04
C LYS A 165 9.61 -16.86 19.54
N LEU A 166 9.43 -15.61 19.11
CA LEU A 166 9.61 -15.21 17.71
C LEU A 166 11.08 -15.27 17.27
N GLU A 167 12.02 -15.01 18.18
CA GLU A 167 13.47 -15.06 17.96
C GLU A 167 14.00 -16.50 17.96
N GLU A 168 13.45 -17.39 18.81
CA GLU A 168 13.61 -18.84 18.70
C GLU A 168 13.00 -19.37 17.39
N CYS A 169 11.91 -18.78 16.89
CA CYS A 169 11.39 -19.06 15.55
C CYS A 169 12.21 -18.43 14.40
N ARG A 170 13.07 -17.45 14.68
CA ARG A 170 13.97 -16.79 13.70
C ARG A 170 15.34 -17.45 13.61
N SER A 171 15.68 -18.28 14.59
CA SER A 171 16.81 -19.18 14.53
C SER A 171 16.47 -20.37 13.63
N PHE A 172 16.78 -20.25 12.35
CA PHE A 172 16.70 -21.32 11.35
C PHE A 172 17.73 -22.45 11.61
N SER A 173 17.76 -23.03 12.81
CA SER A 173 18.64 -24.17 13.12
C SER A 173 17.96 -25.35 13.80
N SER A 174 16.67 -25.27 14.16
CA SER A 174 15.98 -26.41 14.81
C SER A 174 14.61 -26.80 14.24
N PHE A 175 14.12 -26.12 13.20
CA PHE A 175 13.02 -26.68 12.41
C PHE A 175 13.61 -27.64 11.38
N LYS A 176 13.36 -28.93 11.62
CA LYS A 176 13.47 -30.05 10.67
C LYS A 176 13.46 -29.53 9.24
N LYS A 177 14.57 -29.74 8.49
CA LYS A 177 14.69 -29.59 7.03
C LYS A 177 13.33 -29.53 6.36
N ASP A 178 12.73 -28.34 6.28
CA ASP A 178 11.44 -28.21 5.66
C ASP A 178 11.76 -28.22 4.18
N LYS A 179 11.53 -29.38 3.55
CA LYS A 179 11.79 -29.62 2.14
C LYS A 179 11.21 -28.51 1.28
N ASN A 180 10.22 -27.78 1.77
CA ASN A 180 9.54 -26.66 1.11
C ASN A 180 10.41 -25.40 0.97
N CYS A 181 11.25 -25.04 1.94
CA CYS A 181 12.11 -23.84 1.83
C CYS A 181 13.29 -24.08 0.89
N ASP A 182 13.97 -25.22 1.02
CA ASP A 182 15.00 -25.65 0.07
C ASP A 182 14.43 -25.86 -1.34
N PHE A 183 13.18 -26.34 -1.43
CA PHE A 183 12.47 -26.44 -2.69
C PHE A 183 12.16 -25.07 -3.27
N LEU A 184 11.67 -24.10 -2.49
CA LEU A 184 11.44 -22.73 -2.96
C LEU A 184 12.74 -22.04 -3.41
N LEU A 185 13.84 -22.23 -2.68
CA LEU A 185 15.16 -21.71 -3.04
C LEU A 185 15.68 -22.26 -4.37
N LYS A 186 15.34 -23.52 -4.70
CA LYS A 186 15.69 -24.12 -6.02
C LYS A 186 14.67 -23.79 -7.11
N LYS A 187 13.40 -23.67 -6.74
CA LYS A 187 12.29 -23.49 -7.69
C LYS A 187 12.18 -22.06 -8.18
N ILE A 188 12.58 -21.06 -7.40
CA ILE A 188 12.59 -19.65 -7.82
C ILE A 188 13.56 -19.44 -9.01
N PRO A 189 14.84 -19.86 -8.95
CA PRO A 189 15.73 -19.83 -10.11
C PRO A 189 15.21 -20.66 -11.30
N ASP A 190 14.60 -21.82 -11.05
CA ASP A 190 13.99 -22.63 -12.11
C ASP A 190 12.80 -21.92 -12.77
N ILE A 191 11.99 -21.17 -12.02
CA ILE A 191 10.88 -20.39 -12.56
C ILE A 191 11.40 -19.18 -13.35
N ILE A 192 12.45 -18.50 -12.86
CA ILE A 192 13.12 -17.41 -13.59
C ILE A 192 13.66 -17.94 -14.92
N SER A 193 14.34 -19.08 -14.93
CA SER A 193 14.87 -19.68 -16.17
C SER A 193 13.77 -20.14 -17.13
N LYS A 194 12.61 -20.58 -16.62
CA LYS A 194 11.43 -20.89 -17.45
C LYS A 194 10.79 -19.64 -18.05
N LEU A 195 10.69 -18.55 -17.29
CA LEU A 195 10.22 -17.26 -17.80
C LEU A 195 11.17 -16.70 -18.86
N ASP A 196 12.49 -16.82 -18.65
CA ASP A 196 13.50 -16.46 -19.65
C ASP A 196 13.37 -17.29 -20.93
N LYS A 197 12.98 -18.56 -20.80
CA LYS A 197 12.71 -19.42 -21.95
C LYS A 197 11.45 -19.01 -22.71
N VAL A 198 10.39 -18.60 -22.01
CA VAL A 198 9.15 -18.08 -22.63
C VAL A 198 9.41 -16.75 -23.36
N VAL A 199 10.16 -15.84 -22.74
CA VAL A 199 10.55 -14.56 -23.37
C VAL A 199 11.49 -14.80 -24.56
N SER A 200 12.43 -15.74 -24.46
CA SER A 200 13.33 -16.10 -25.57
C SER A 200 12.65 -16.91 -26.68
N GLU A 201 11.59 -17.67 -26.36
CA GLU A 201 10.76 -18.38 -27.34
C GLU A 201 9.88 -17.39 -28.13
N ASP A 202 9.36 -16.34 -27.51
CA ASP A 202 8.63 -15.26 -28.21
C ASP A 202 9.54 -14.52 -29.22
N ASP A 203 10.78 -14.20 -28.83
CA ASP A 203 11.77 -13.61 -29.74
C ASP A 203 12.18 -14.55 -30.88
N LYS A 204 12.18 -15.88 -30.66
CA LYS A 204 12.44 -16.89 -31.71
C LYS A 204 11.22 -17.16 -32.61
N LEU A 205 10.00 -17.06 -32.08
CA LEU A 205 8.76 -17.25 -32.84
C LEU A 205 8.49 -16.08 -33.80
N LYS A 206 8.93 -14.86 -33.45
CA LYS A 206 8.87 -13.69 -34.33
C LYS A 206 9.70 -13.84 -35.62
N GLY A 207 10.73 -14.68 -35.60
CA GLY A 207 11.63 -14.91 -36.74
C GLY A 207 11.38 -16.19 -37.55
N LYS A 208 10.73 -17.22 -36.99
CA LYS A 208 10.63 -18.55 -37.64
C LYS A 208 9.24 -18.92 -38.16
N SER A 209 8.14 -18.38 -37.61
CA SER A 209 6.78 -18.76 -38.05
C SER A 209 6.17 -17.80 -39.09
N ASN A 210 6.66 -16.56 -39.16
CA ASN A 210 6.14 -15.56 -40.08
C ASN A 210 6.56 -15.74 -41.54
N ALA A 211 7.64 -16.47 -41.84
CA ALA A 211 8.05 -16.72 -43.21
C ALA A 211 7.19 -17.81 -43.86
N ASP A 212 7.02 -18.96 -43.18
CA ASP A 212 6.24 -20.08 -43.69
C ASP A 212 4.74 -19.75 -43.74
N SER A 213 4.18 -19.18 -42.68
CA SER A 213 2.75 -18.79 -42.65
C SER A 213 2.43 -17.71 -43.67
N LYS A 214 3.36 -16.77 -43.92
CA LYS A 214 3.20 -15.74 -44.95
C LYS A 214 3.35 -16.32 -46.35
N SER A 215 4.29 -17.23 -46.58
CA SER A 215 4.42 -17.93 -47.86
C SER A 215 3.20 -18.82 -48.17
N GLN A 216 2.59 -19.40 -47.13
CA GLN A 216 1.38 -20.20 -47.24
C GLN A 216 0.15 -19.34 -47.50
N LEU A 217 0.06 -18.17 -46.86
CA LEU A 217 -0.98 -17.17 -47.14
C LEU A 217 -0.84 -16.61 -48.56
N ASP A 218 0.38 -16.26 -48.99
CA ASP A 218 0.67 -15.78 -50.34
C ASP A 218 0.36 -16.87 -51.39
N SER A 219 0.64 -18.14 -51.08
CA SER A 219 0.26 -19.29 -51.92
C SER A 219 -1.25 -19.48 -52.01
N LEU A 220 -1.98 -19.31 -50.90
CA LEU A 220 -3.45 -19.42 -50.88
C LEU A 220 -4.12 -18.25 -51.60
N LEU A 221 -3.57 -17.03 -51.48
CA LEU A 221 -4.03 -15.87 -52.23
C LEU A 221 -3.78 -16.04 -53.73
N LEU A 222 -2.63 -16.60 -54.13
CA LEU A 222 -2.34 -16.92 -55.52
C LEU A 222 -3.29 -18.01 -56.05
N GLN A 223 -3.57 -19.05 -55.26
CA GLN A 223 -4.56 -20.07 -55.62
C GLN A 223 -5.97 -19.51 -55.73
N ASN A 224 -6.39 -18.63 -54.82
CA ASN A 224 -7.69 -17.98 -54.91
C ASN A 224 -7.79 -17.10 -56.15
N ARG A 225 -6.71 -16.40 -56.51
CA ARG A 225 -6.67 -15.63 -57.75
C ARG A 225 -6.78 -16.53 -58.98
N GLN A 226 -6.07 -17.66 -59.01
CA GLN A 226 -6.17 -18.65 -60.08
C GLN A 226 -7.56 -19.32 -60.18
N LEU A 227 -8.20 -19.59 -59.04
CA LEU A 227 -9.56 -20.12 -58.98
C LEU A 227 -10.58 -19.08 -59.47
N LYS A 228 -10.40 -17.81 -59.11
CA LYS A 228 -11.24 -16.71 -59.59
C LYS A 228 -11.12 -16.55 -61.11
N ASP A 229 -9.90 -16.60 -61.64
CA ASP A 229 -9.66 -16.56 -63.09
C ASP A 229 -10.25 -17.78 -63.80
N SER A 230 -10.12 -18.98 -63.21
CA SER A 230 -10.72 -20.22 -63.73
C SER A 230 -12.25 -20.21 -63.69
N LEU A 231 -12.84 -19.58 -62.65
CA LEU A 231 -14.27 -19.39 -62.53
C LEU A 231 -14.78 -18.43 -63.61
N PHE A 232 -14.05 -17.35 -63.87
CA PHE A 232 -14.37 -16.40 -64.94
C PHE A 232 -14.31 -17.07 -66.32
N GLU A 233 -13.30 -17.92 -66.56
CA GLU A 233 -13.20 -18.70 -67.80
C GLU A 233 -14.31 -19.76 -67.92
N ALA A 234 -14.70 -20.38 -66.80
CA ALA A 234 -15.84 -21.30 -66.76
C ALA A 234 -17.16 -20.57 -67.04
N GLU A 235 -17.35 -19.37 -66.50
CA GLU A 235 -18.52 -18.53 -66.74
C GLU A 235 -18.62 -18.10 -68.21
N ASP A 236 -17.51 -17.73 -68.84
CA ASP A 236 -17.45 -17.39 -70.27
C ASP A 236 -17.79 -18.62 -71.15
N LYS A 237 -17.26 -19.81 -70.81
CA LYS A 237 -17.63 -21.07 -71.47
C LYS A 237 -19.11 -21.44 -71.27
N MET A 238 -19.67 -21.13 -70.10
CA MET A 238 -21.07 -21.36 -69.78
C MET A 238 -21.99 -20.40 -70.55
N SER A 239 -21.56 -19.15 -70.73
CA SER A 239 -22.21 -18.17 -71.59
C SER A 239 -22.22 -18.65 -73.05
N HIS A 240 -21.09 -19.16 -73.54
CA HIS A 240 -21.00 -19.74 -74.89
C HIS A 240 -21.90 -20.97 -75.07
N HIS A 241 -21.96 -21.87 -74.08
CA HIS A 241 -22.90 -23.00 -74.10
C HIS A 241 -24.36 -22.53 -74.10
N ARG A 242 -24.68 -21.47 -73.33
CA ARG A 242 -26.03 -20.89 -73.31
C ARG A 242 -26.42 -20.32 -74.68
N GLU A 243 -25.48 -19.69 -75.39
CA GLU A 243 -25.66 -19.20 -76.76
C GLU A 243 -25.89 -20.36 -77.75
N LEU A 244 -25.09 -21.43 -77.66
CA LEU A 244 -25.27 -22.65 -78.46
C LEU A 244 -26.61 -23.33 -78.22
N VAL A 245 -27.05 -23.42 -76.97
CA VAL A 245 -28.37 -23.97 -76.61
C VAL A 245 -29.48 -23.13 -77.23
N ARG A 246 -29.40 -21.79 -77.15
CA ARG A 246 -30.40 -20.90 -77.77
C ARG A 246 -30.48 -21.09 -79.28
N LYS A 247 -29.34 -21.31 -79.94
CA LYS A 247 -29.28 -21.60 -81.39
C LYS A 247 -29.87 -22.97 -81.73
N LEU A 248 -29.55 -24.01 -80.96
CA LEU A 248 -30.17 -25.33 -81.16
C LEU A 248 -31.69 -25.30 -80.93
N GLU A 249 -32.16 -24.51 -79.96
CA GLU A 249 -33.59 -24.29 -79.74
C GLU A 249 -34.27 -23.58 -80.92
N SER A 250 -33.60 -22.62 -81.59
CA SER A 250 -34.15 -22.03 -82.82
C SER A 250 -34.17 -23.05 -83.97
N ASP A 251 -33.09 -23.80 -84.16
CA ASP A 251 -33.00 -24.80 -85.23
C ASP A 251 -34.08 -25.90 -85.06
N VAL A 252 -34.37 -26.31 -83.82
CA VAL A 252 -35.46 -27.26 -83.53
C VAL A 252 -36.84 -26.66 -83.85
N LYS A 253 -37.06 -25.38 -83.55
CA LYS A 253 -38.33 -24.70 -83.90
C LYS A 253 -38.49 -24.60 -85.42
N ASP A 254 -37.42 -24.29 -86.14
CA ASP A 254 -37.42 -24.21 -87.60
C ASP A 254 -37.68 -25.59 -88.23
N LEU A 255 -37.01 -26.65 -87.75
CA LEU A 255 -37.28 -28.04 -88.18
C LEU A 255 -38.72 -28.47 -87.89
N HIS A 256 -39.28 -28.03 -86.75
CA HIS A 256 -40.67 -28.32 -86.42
C HIS A 256 -41.64 -27.61 -87.38
N ALA A 257 -41.36 -26.37 -87.75
CA ALA A 257 -42.12 -25.64 -88.76
C ALA A 257 -42.01 -26.30 -90.15
N GLU A 258 -40.81 -26.72 -90.55
CA GLU A 258 -40.58 -27.46 -91.81
C GLU A 258 -41.35 -28.79 -91.85
N ALA A 259 -41.33 -29.55 -90.75
CA ALA A 259 -42.11 -30.79 -90.64
C ALA A 259 -43.62 -30.55 -90.72
N SER A 260 -44.11 -29.44 -90.14
CA SER A 260 -45.52 -29.04 -90.25
C SER A 260 -45.88 -28.69 -91.69
N ILE A 261 -45.03 -27.92 -92.39
CA ILE A 261 -45.23 -27.57 -93.80
C ILE A 261 -45.22 -28.84 -94.66
N TYR A 262 -44.27 -29.75 -94.43
CA TYR A 262 -44.20 -31.02 -95.16
C TYR A 262 -45.47 -31.84 -94.96
N LYS A 263 -45.97 -31.94 -93.71
CA LYS A 263 -47.22 -32.63 -93.39
C LYS A 263 -48.42 -31.98 -94.08
N ASP A 264 -48.51 -30.65 -94.12
CA ASP A 264 -49.64 -29.93 -94.72
C ASP A 264 -49.62 -30.02 -96.25
N VAL A 265 -48.45 -29.96 -96.89
CA VAL A 265 -48.28 -30.10 -98.34
C VAL A 265 -48.59 -31.52 -98.79
N TYR A 266 -47.99 -32.53 -98.15
CA TYR A 266 -48.27 -33.94 -98.49
C TYR A 266 -49.70 -34.33 -98.13
N GLY A 267 -50.25 -33.81 -97.03
CA GLY A 267 -51.64 -34.02 -96.64
C GLY A 267 -52.62 -33.43 -97.65
N SER A 268 -52.34 -32.22 -98.16
CA SER A 268 -53.14 -31.59 -99.21
C SER A 268 -53.06 -32.36 -100.52
N PHE A 269 -51.86 -32.78 -100.94
CA PHE A 269 -51.67 -33.56 -102.17
C PHE A 269 -52.39 -34.91 -102.11
N VAL A 270 -52.24 -35.66 -101.01
CA VAL A 270 -52.93 -36.94 -100.80
C VAL A 270 -54.45 -36.72 -100.73
N GLY A 271 -54.91 -35.68 -100.03
CA GLY A 271 -56.34 -35.34 -99.97
C GLY A 271 -56.93 -35.01 -101.33
N GLU A 272 -56.21 -34.28 -102.17
CA GLU A 272 -56.63 -33.93 -103.53
C GLU A 272 -56.65 -35.16 -104.46
N PHE A 273 -55.65 -36.04 -104.35
CA PHE A 273 -55.62 -37.32 -105.08
C PHE A 273 -56.78 -38.23 -104.69
N VAL A 274 -57.11 -38.31 -103.40
CA VAL A 274 -58.26 -39.06 -102.88
C VAL A 274 -59.58 -38.45 -103.39
N ASN A 275 -59.69 -37.13 -103.43
CA ASN A 275 -60.86 -36.44 -103.97
C ASN A 275 -61.03 -36.69 -105.48
N GLN A 276 -59.94 -36.72 -106.27
CA GLN A 276 -60.00 -37.07 -107.69
C GLN A 276 -60.50 -38.51 -107.93
N ILE A 277 -60.01 -39.48 -107.14
CA ILE A 277 -60.48 -40.87 -107.20
C ILE A 277 -61.98 -40.95 -106.83
N GLN A 278 -62.40 -40.18 -105.83
CA GLN A 278 -63.81 -40.09 -105.43
C GLN A 278 -64.68 -39.47 -106.54
N CYS A 279 -64.23 -38.40 -107.20
CA CYS A 279 -64.94 -37.80 -108.34
C CYS A 279 -65.04 -38.77 -109.53
N ALA A 280 -63.96 -39.47 -109.88
CA ALA A 280 -63.98 -40.48 -110.96
C ALA A 280 -64.95 -41.64 -110.65
N LYS A 281 -65.05 -42.04 -109.38
CA LYS A 281 -66.03 -43.03 -108.91
C LYS A 281 -67.47 -42.52 -109.02
N GLU A 282 -67.71 -41.23 -108.79
CA GLU A 282 -69.03 -40.61 -108.91
C GLU A 282 -69.43 -40.30 -110.36
N GLU A 283 -68.48 -40.13 -111.28
CA GLU A 283 -68.71 -40.09 -112.74
C GLU A 283 -69.04 -41.47 -113.31
N ALA A 284 -68.30 -42.51 -112.93
CA ALA A 284 -68.60 -43.89 -113.32
C ALA A 284 -70.02 -44.32 -112.88
N ASN A 285 -70.45 -43.87 -111.69
CA ASN A 285 -71.79 -44.13 -111.17
C ASN A 285 -72.91 -43.25 -111.79
N ARG A 286 -72.57 -42.22 -112.60
CA ARG A 286 -73.55 -41.41 -113.36
C ARG A 286 -73.70 -41.84 -114.82
N GLU A 287 -72.71 -42.51 -115.41
CA GLU A 287 -72.78 -43.05 -116.78
C GLU A 287 -73.44 -44.44 -116.87
N GLU A 288 -73.57 -45.18 -115.75
CA GLU A 288 -74.25 -46.50 -115.71
C GLU A 288 -75.79 -46.42 -115.56
N ALA A 289 -76.38 -45.22 -115.73
CA ALA A 289 -77.82 -44.98 -115.59
C ALA A 289 -78.56 -44.61 -116.91
N CYS A 290 -77.90 -44.64 -118.08
CA CYS A 290 -78.59 -44.40 -119.37
C CYS A 290 -77.89 -45.07 -120.57
N ALA A 291 -78.04 -46.39 -120.71
CA ALA A 291 -77.86 -47.05 -122.00
C ALA A 291 -78.76 -48.30 -122.09
N SER A 292 -80.02 -48.07 -122.46
CA SER A 292 -80.96 -49.10 -122.87
C SER A 292 -80.91 -49.33 -124.39
N LYS A 293 -81.08 -50.60 -124.81
CA LYS A 293 -81.66 -51.09 -126.09
C LYS A 293 -80.83 -51.00 -127.39
N GLY A 294 -80.69 -52.18 -128.05
CA GLY A 294 -80.39 -52.36 -129.48
C GLY A 294 -79.49 -53.59 -129.69
N SER A 295 -80.03 -54.80 -129.87
CA SER A 295 -80.49 -55.44 -131.11
C SER A 295 -79.38 -56.24 -131.84
N LEU A 296 -79.61 -57.56 -131.86
CA LEU A 296 -79.30 -58.52 -132.94
C LEU A 296 -78.12 -58.23 -133.88
N ASP A 297 -77.10 -59.05 -133.68
CA ASP A 297 -76.70 -60.11 -134.61
C ASP A 297 -75.65 -59.79 -135.68
N ASP A 298 -74.76 -60.78 -135.78
CA ASP A 298 -73.83 -61.09 -136.86
C ASP A 298 -72.49 -60.34 -136.92
N SER A 299 -71.44 -60.95 -136.33
CA SER A 299 -70.23 -61.39 -137.08
C SER A 299 -69.23 -62.06 -136.11
N CYS A 300 -69.51 -63.31 -135.77
CA CYS A 300 -68.81 -64.12 -134.76
C CYS A 300 -67.49 -64.74 -135.25
N VAL A 301 -66.46 -63.92 -135.51
CA VAL A 301 -65.07 -64.42 -135.61
C VAL A 301 -64.07 -63.54 -134.86
N GLU A 302 -64.36 -62.26 -134.62
CA GLU A 302 -63.45 -61.33 -133.91
C GLU A 302 -63.53 -61.47 -132.37
N SER A 303 -64.67 -61.93 -131.84
CA SER A 303 -64.89 -62.13 -130.38
C SER A 303 -64.11 -63.30 -129.78
N TYR A 304 -63.78 -64.33 -130.55
CA TYR A 304 -63.02 -65.48 -130.04
C TYR A 304 -61.52 -65.18 -129.94
N MET A 305 -60.99 -64.34 -130.83
CA MET A 305 -59.59 -63.90 -130.79
C MET A 305 -59.37 -62.90 -129.63
N ALA A 306 -60.29 -61.96 -129.42
CA ALA A 306 -60.20 -60.99 -128.32
C ALA A 306 -60.25 -61.66 -126.92
N ASP A 307 -61.05 -62.71 -126.75
CA ASP A 307 -61.14 -63.48 -125.49
C ASP A 307 -59.85 -64.28 -125.20
N GLU A 308 -59.22 -64.86 -126.23
CA GLU A 308 -57.91 -65.52 -126.09
C GLU A 308 -56.79 -64.53 -125.73
N TYR A 309 -56.74 -63.34 -126.34
CA TYR A 309 -55.77 -62.30 -125.99
C TYR A 309 -55.98 -61.78 -124.56
N CYS A 310 -57.22 -61.53 -124.15
CA CYS A 310 -57.54 -61.14 -122.77
C CYS A 310 -57.11 -62.22 -121.77
N THR A 311 -57.35 -63.50 -122.08
CA THR A 311 -56.97 -64.62 -121.21
C THR A 311 -55.46 -64.70 -121.00
N VAL A 312 -54.67 -64.51 -122.06
CA VAL A 312 -53.20 -64.51 -121.97
C VAL A 312 -52.70 -63.30 -121.17
N ILE A 313 -53.23 -62.10 -121.43
CA ILE A 313 -52.85 -60.88 -120.70
C ILE A 313 -53.18 -61.00 -119.20
N TYR A 314 -54.37 -61.51 -118.86
CA TYR A 314 -54.75 -61.73 -117.47
C TYR A 314 -53.88 -62.80 -116.79
N LYS A 315 -53.50 -63.86 -117.52
CA LYS A 315 -52.63 -64.90 -116.97
C LYS A 315 -51.22 -64.37 -116.70
N GLU A 316 -50.63 -63.63 -117.63
CA GLU A 316 -49.32 -62.99 -117.46
C GLU A 316 -49.36 -61.95 -116.33
N ALA A 317 -50.41 -61.12 -116.27
CA ALA A 317 -50.59 -60.13 -115.21
C ALA A 317 -50.77 -60.78 -113.83
N LEU A 318 -51.46 -61.93 -113.75
CA LEU A 318 -51.58 -62.71 -112.52
C LEU A 318 -50.25 -63.36 -112.10
N GLU A 319 -49.46 -63.82 -113.08
CA GLU A 319 -48.14 -64.41 -112.82
C GLU A 319 -47.13 -63.35 -112.35
N GLU A 320 -47.12 -62.17 -112.99
CA GLU A 320 -46.37 -60.97 -112.58
C GLU A 320 -46.81 -60.48 -111.20
N ALA A 321 -48.11 -60.39 -110.94
CA ALA A 321 -48.65 -60.01 -109.63
C ALA A 321 -48.28 -61.04 -108.55
N GLY A 322 -48.31 -62.34 -108.88
CA GLY A 322 -47.86 -63.40 -107.98
C GLY A 322 -46.38 -63.26 -107.62
N LYS A 323 -45.54 -62.86 -108.59
CA LYS A 323 -44.12 -62.60 -108.40
C LYS A 323 -43.88 -61.37 -107.52
N MET A 324 -44.57 -60.25 -107.79
CA MET A 324 -44.52 -59.06 -106.93
C MET A 324 -44.97 -59.35 -105.50
N ILE A 325 -46.04 -60.13 -105.33
CA ILE A 325 -46.51 -60.56 -104.01
C ILE A 325 -45.43 -61.39 -103.30
N GLY A 326 -44.76 -62.30 -104.01
CA GLY A 326 -43.65 -63.08 -103.49
C GLY A 326 -42.48 -62.20 -102.99
N GLU A 327 -42.06 -61.22 -103.79
CA GLU A 327 -41.01 -60.27 -103.45
C GLU A 327 -41.39 -59.37 -102.26
N LEU A 328 -42.62 -58.85 -102.24
CA LEU A 328 -43.16 -58.10 -101.11
C LEU A 328 -43.17 -58.94 -99.83
N ASN A 329 -43.62 -60.19 -99.89
CA ASN A 329 -43.67 -61.08 -98.74
C ASN A 329 -42.27 -61.32 -98.16
N MET A 330 -41.27 -61.51 -99.01
CA MET A 330 -39.87 -61.63 -98.56
C MET A 330 -39.37 -60.36 -97.86
N SER A 331 -39.67 -59.18 -98.41
CA SER A 331 -39.30 -57.90 -97.80
C SER A 331 -40.03 -57.62 -96.48
N VAL A 332 -41.29 -58.03 -96.36
CA VAL A 332 -42.08 -57.94 -95.12
C VAL A 332 -41.49 -58.87 -94.07
N LEU A 333 -41.19 -60.11 -94.42
CA LEU A 333 -40.62 -61.09 -93.50
C LEU A 333 -39.23 -60.69 -93.01
N GLU A 334 -38.42 -60.06 -93.85
CA GLU A 334 -37.12 -59.49 -93.47
C GLU A 334 -37.26 -58.28 -92.54
N ARG A 335 -38.23 -57.38 -92.81
CA ARG A 335 -38.55 -56.25 -91.94
C ARG A 335 -39.14 -56.70 -90.60
N GLU A 336 -39.99 -57.73 -90.59
CA GLU A 336 -40.48 -58.38 -89.37
C GLU A 336 -39.33 -58.95 -88.54
N ARG A 337 -38.38 -59.65 -89.17
CA ARG A 337 -37.16 -60.13 -88.49
C ARG A 337 -36.36 -58.98 -87.88
N SER A 338 -36.16 -57.88 -88.59
CA SER A 338 -35.47 -56.68 -88.07
C SER A 338 -36.18 -56.09 -86.85
N VAL A 339 -37.51 -55.91 -86.94
CA VAL A 339 -38.33 -55.36 -85.85
C VAL A 339 -38.31 -56.30 -84.63
N THR A 340 -38.33 -57.62 -84.83
CA THR A 340 -38.22 -58.57 -83.71
C THR A 340 -36.85 -58.53 -83.04
N ALA A 341 -35.76 -58.34 -83.80
CA ALA A 341 -34.42 -58.19 -83.25
C ALA A 341 -34.28 -56.87 -82.47
N GLU A 342 -34.79 -55.76 -82.99
CA GLU A 342 -34.84 -54.47 -82.29
C GLU A 342 -35.67 -54.54 -81.02
N LYS A 343 -36.81 -55.24 -81.05
CA LYS A 343 -37.65 -55.48 -79.88
C LYS A 343 -36.89 -56.24 -78.79
N GLU A 344 -36.11 -57.24 -79.14
CA GLU A 344 -35.32 -58.01 -78.16
C GLU A 344 -34.17 -57.17 -77.58
N LEU A 345 -33.51 -56.34 -78.40
CA LEU A 345 -32.50 -55.37 -77.95
C LEU A 345 -33.09 -54.34 -76.97
N LEU A 346 -34.24 -53.76 -77.31
CA LEU A 346 -34.98 -52.84 -76.44
C LEU A 346 -35.37 -53.50 -75.12
N LYS A 347 -35.82 -54.75 -75.17
CA LYS A 347 -36.17 -55.53 -73.97
C LYS A 347 -34.95 -55.77 -73.06
N GLN A 348 -33.78 -56.08 -73.63
CA GLN A 348 -32.54 -56.18 -72.85
C GLN A 348 -32.15 -54.84 -72.23
N LYS A 349 -32.28 -53.74 -72.98
CA LYS A 349 -31.99 -52.39 -72.48
C LYS A 349 -32.93 -51.94 -71.37
N ILE A 350 -34.23 -52.26 -71.49
CA ILE A 350 -35.22 -52.04 -70.43
C ILE A 350 -34.81 -52.80 -69.17
N HIS A 351 -34.47 -54.09 -69.29
CA HIS A 351 -34.06 -54.89 -68.15
C HIS A 351 -32.79 -54.37 -67.46
N SER A 352 -31.82 -53.88 -68.24
CA SER A 352 -30.62 -53.24 -67.71
C SER A 352 -30.92 -51.93 -66.97
N LEU A 353 -31.86 -51.13 -67.48
CA LEU A 353 -32.29 -49.90 -66.82
C LEU A 353 -33.09 -50.18 -65.55
N GLU A 354 -33.96 -51.19 -65.55
CA GLU A 354 -34.67 -51.66 -64.36
C GLU A 354 -33.68 -52.06 -63.26
N TYR A 355 -32.66 -52.86 -63.60
CA TYR A 355 -31.61 -53.23 -62.66
C TYR A 355 -30.90 -51.99 -62.09
N PHE A 356 -30.49 -51.05 -62.94
CA PHE A 356 -29.81 -49.82 -62.49
C PHE A 356 -30.71 -48.94 -61.61
N VAL A 357 -32.00 -48.83 -61.92
CA VAL A 357 -32.97 -48.11 -61.09
C VAL A 357 -33.08 -48.76 -59.71
N THR A 358 -33.22 -50.09 -59.64
CA THR A 358 -33.30 -50.80 -58.35
C THR A 358 -32.01 -50.65 -57.52
N GLU A 359 -30.84 -50.63 -58.16
CA GLU A 359 -29.56 -50.36 -57.48
C GLU A 359 -29.53 -48.93 -56.91
N LYS A 360 -29.92 -47.93 -57.71
CA LYS A 360 -29.95 -46.52 -57.28
C LYS A 360 -31.02 -46.24 -56.21
N GLU A 361 -32.15 -46.95 -56.24
CA GLU A 361 -33.15 -46.90 -55.18
C GLU A 361 -32.61 -47.44 -53.85
N ASN A 362 -31.83 -48.53 -53.89
CA ASN A 362 -31.16 -49.07 -52.70
C ASN A 362 -30.08 -48.11 -52.16
N ASP A 363 -29.28 -47.49 -53.04
CA ASP A 363 -28.34 -46.43 -52.66
C ASP A 363 -29.07 -45.25 -52.00
N LEU A 364 -30.19 -44.80 -52.59
CA LEU A 364 -31.00 -43.71 -52.06
C LEU A 364 -31.63 -44.05 -50.72
N ALA A 365 -32.13 -45.29 -50.54
CA ALA A 365 -32.64 -45.77 -49.27
C ALA A 365 -31.55 -45.76 -48.18
N THR A 366 -30.34 -46.17 -48.54
CA THR A 366 -29.17 -46.12 -47.64
C THR A 366 -28.80 -44.68 -47.25
N VAL A 367 -28.83 -43.74 -48.20
CA VAL A 367 -28.60 -42.31 -47.93
C VAL A 367 -29.69 -41.73 -47.02
N ARG A 368 -30.96 -42.07 -47.24
CA ARG A 368 -32.08 -41.64 -46.38
C ARG A 368 -31.91 -42.13 -44.95
N GLN A 369 -31.51 -43.39 -44.77
CA GLN A 369 -31.24 -43.93 -43.43
C GLN A 369 -30.07 -43.21 -42.74
N LYS A 370 -28.98 -42.93 -43.46
CA LYS A 370 -27.85 -42.15 -42.94
C LYS A 370 -28.27 -40.74 -42.56
N LEU A 371 -29.08 -40.08 -43.38
CA LEU A 371 -29.61 -38.75 -43.12
C LEU A 371 -30.47 -38.73 -41.84
N GLU A 372 -31.31 -39.74 -41.63
CA GLU A 372 -32.13 -39.86 -40.43
C GLU A 372 -31.28 -40.01 -39.15
N ILE A 373 -30.22 -40.83 -39.21
CA ILE A 373 -29.26 -40.97 -38.10
C ILE A 373 -28.60 -39.63 -37.78
N VAL A 374 -28.14 -38.91 -38.80
CA VAL A 374 -27.53 -37.58 -38.64
C VAL A 374 -28.54 -36.59 -38.05
N PHE A 375 -29.78 -36.59 -38.53
CA PHE A 375 -30.84 -35.73 -37.99
C PHE A 375 -31.09 -36.00 -36.51
N GLN A 376 -31.14 -37.27 -36.11
CA GLN A 376 -31.32 -37.64 -34.71
C GLN A 376 -30.10 -37.28 -33.84
N GLN A 377 -28.88 -37.37 -34.38
CA GLN A 377 -27.67 -36.89 -33.70
C GLN A 377 -27.69 -35.37 -33.51
N VAL A 378 -28.06 -34.60 -34.54
CA VAL A 378 -28.20 -33.14 -34.47
C VAL A 378 -29.21 -32.74 -33.41
N ASN A 379 -30.39 -33.39 -33.37
CA ASN A 379 -31.41 -33.12 -32.36
C ASN A 379 -30.92 -33.45 -30.93
N ASN A 380 -30.17 -34.54 -30.77
CA ASN A 380 -29.57 -34.89 -29.48
C ASN A 380 -28.53 -33.85 -29.03
N LEU A 381 -27.66 -33.41 -29.94
CA LEU A 381 -26.68 -32.36 -29.67
C LEU A 381 -27.35 -31.04 -29.34
N GLN A 382 -28.40 -30.66 -30.07
CA GLN A 382 -29.18 -29.46 -29.79
C GLN A 382 -29.79 -29.51 -28.38
N SER A 383 -30.39 -30.63 -27.98
CA SER A 383 -30.89 -30.80 -26.61
C SER A 383 -29.79 -30.70 -25.55
N GLN A 384 -28.57 -31.15 -25.85
CA GLN A 384 -27.43 -30.98 -24.94
C GLN A 384 -26.99 -29.52 -24.83
N ILE A 385 -26.95 -28.80 -25.96
CA ILE A 385 -26.64 -27.36 -26.00
C ILE A 385 -27.65 -26.58 -25.19
N ASP A 386 -28.95 -26.85 -25.37
CA ASP A 386 -30.02 -26.18 -24.61
C ASP A 386 -29.89 -26.43 -23.11
N LYS A 387 -29.59 -27.67 -22.70
CA LYS A 387 -29.33 -28.01 -21.29
C LYS A 387 -28.10 -27.28 -20.75
N GLN A 388 -27.01 -27.21 -21.51
CA GLN A 388 -25.81 -26.48 -21.11
C GLN A 388 -26.07 -24.97 -21.00
N ALA A 389 -26.85 -24.39 -21.91
CA ALA A 389 -27.22 -22.98 -21.87
C ALA A 389 -27.96 -22.62 -20.57
N VAL A 390 -28.90 -23.47 -20.13
CA VAL A 390 -29.61 -23.28 -18.85
C VAL A 390 -28.65 -23.34 -17.66
N VAL A 391 -27.74 -24.32 -17.62
CA VAL A 391 -26.75 -24.44 -16.53
C VAL A 391 -25.81 -23.23 -16.50
N ILE A 392 -25.34 -22.77 -17.67
CA ILE A 392 -24.50 -21.57 -17.77
C ILE A 392 -25.27 -20.35 -17.27
N GLN A 393 -26.54 -20.20 -17.64
CA GLN A 393 -27.37 -19.09 -17.20
C GLN A 393 -27.54 -19.09 -15.66
N ASP A 394 -27.79 -20.24 -15.05
CA ASP A 394 -27.94 -20.36 -13.61
C ASP A 394 -26.62 -20.13 -12.86
N LYS A 395 -25.50 -20.66 -13.38
CA LYS A 395 -24.17 -20.38 -12.83
C LYS A 395 -23.80 -18.90 -12.92
N ASN A 396 -24.18 -18.22 -14.00
CA ASN A 396 -24.01 -16.77 -14.14
C ASN A 396 -24.86 -15.98 -13.13
N LYS A 397 -26.09 -16.43 -12.82
CA LYS A 397 -26.90 -15.82 -11.74
C LYS A 397 -26.23 -16.00 -10.38
N GLU A 398 -25.78 -17.23 -10.06
CA GLU A 398 -25.05 -17.51 -8.82
C GLU A 398 -23.79 -16.65 -8.68
N LEU A 399 -23.00 -16.54 -9.76
CA LEU A 399 -21.79 -15.73 -9.80
C LEU A 399 -22.08 -14.25 -9.55
N ARG A 400 -23.14 -13.70 -10.16
CA ARG A 400 -23.56 -12.30 -9.92
C ARG A 400 -23.93 -12.06 -8.47
N VAL A 401 -24.68 -12.98 -7.85
CA VAL A 401 -25.04 -12.88 -6.42
C VAL A 401 -23.80 -12.97 -5.53
N ALA A 402 -22.90 -13.91 -5.81
CA ALA A 402 -21.64 -14.05 -5.06
C ALA A 402 -20.75 -12.80 -5.19
N SER A 403 -20.66 -12.23 -6.40
CA SER A 403 -19.93 -11.00 -6.68
C SER A 403 -20.51 -9.80 -5.92
N SER A 404 -21.84 -9.64 -5.92
CA SER A 404 -22.52 -8.58 -5.16
C SER A 404 -22.23 -8.68 -3.66
N ARG A 405 -22.33 -9.89 -3.06
CA ARG A 405 -22.01 -10.10 -1.64
C ARG A 405 -20.53 -9.83 -1.32
N ALA A 406 -19.63 -10.16 -2.23
CA ALA A 406 -18.20 -9.88 -2.05
C ALA A 406 -17.91 -8.37 -2.12
N LEU A 407 -18.63 -7.65 -2.99
CA LEU A 407 -18.55 -6.19 -3.12
C LEU A 407 -19.08 -5.50 -1.85
N GLU A 408 -20.25 -5.90 -1.34
CA GLU A 408 -20.81 -5.39 -0.08
C GLU A 408 -19.85 -5.60 1.10
N LYS A 409 -19.24 -6.79 1.22
CA LYS A 409 -18.23 -7.06 2.26
C LYS A 409 -17.01 -6.15 2.12
N ARG A 410 -16.53 -5.93 0.89
CA ARG A 410 -15.41 -5.04 0.61
C ARG A 410 -15.75 -3.60 1.02
N GLU A 411 -16.93 -3.10 0.65
CA GLU A 411 -17.39 -1.78 1.06
C GLU A 411 -17.48 -1.66 2.59
N GLY A 412 -17.99 -2.70 3.27
CA GLY A 412 -17.97 -2.80 4.73
C GLY A 412 -16.57 -2.64 5.32
N TYR A 413 -15.58 -3.37 4.81
CA TYR A 413 -14.19 -3.25 5.25
C TYR A 413 -13.59 -1.88 4.93
N VAL A 414 -13.91 -1.28 3.78
CA VAL A 414 -13.44 0.07 3.43
C VAL A 414 -13.98 1.11 4.42
N MET A 415 -15.27 1.01 4.80
CA MET A 415 -15.85 1.89 5.81
C MET A 415 -15.16 1.72 7.17
N GLU A 416 -14.96 0.48 7.64
CA GLU A 416 -14.28 0.20 8.91
C GLU A 416 -12.84 0.74 8.93
N ILE A 417 -12.09 0.52 7.85
CA ILE A 417 -10.73 1.08 7.69
C ILE A 417 -10.76 2.60 7.76
N SER A 418 -11.74 3.25 7.10
CA SER A 418 -11.86 4.71 7.13
C SER A 418 -12.16 5.25 8.53
N GLU A 419 -13.02 4.56 9.30
CA GLU A 419 -13.35 4.92 10.68
C GLU A 419 -12.14 4.75 11.61
N LEU A 420 -11.42 3.64 11.49
CA LEU A 420 -10.19 3.38 12.24
C LEU A 420 -9.09 4.40 11.90
N THR A 421 -8.94 4.75 10.63
CA THR A 421 -7.99 5.76 10.18
C THR A 421 -8.31 7.13 10.78
N HIS A 422 -9.59 7.51 10.81
CA HIS A 422 -10.03 8.75 11.44
C HIS A 422 -9.76 8.76 12.96
N LYS A 423 -10.06 7.64 13.67
CA LYS A 423 -9.75 7.49 15.11
C LYS A 423 -8.25 7.60 15.40
N LEU A 424 -7.42 6.97 14.57
CA LEU A 424 -5.96 7.03 14.69
C LEU A 424 -5.47 8.46 14.49
N GLU A 425 -6.00 9.18 13.50
CA GLU A 425 -5.62 10.56 13.26
C GLU A 425 -6.03 11.50 14.41
N LEU A 426 -7.20 11.28 15.01
CA LEU A 426 -7.63 11.98 16.23
C LEU A 426 -6.67 11.68 17.40
N ALA A 427 -6.33 10.42 17.64
CA ALA A 427 -5.38 10.02 18.66
C ALA A 427 -4.00 10.65 18.44
N ARG A 428 -3.52 10.71 17.20
CA ARG A 428 -2.27 11.36 16.82
C ARG A 428 -2.30 12.87 17.10
N LYS A 429 -3.41 13.54 16.80
CA LYS A 429 -3.59 14.97 17.12
C LYS A 429 -3.54 15.19 18.64
N ASN A 430 -4.20 14.34 19.42
CA ASN A 430 -4.19 14.41 20.89
C ASN A 430 -2.78 14.17 21.48
N LEU A 431 -2.06 13.17 20.98
CA LEU A 431 -0.67 12.91 21.40
C LEU A 431 0.22 14.13 21.12
N LYS A 432 0.08 14.75 19.95
CA LYS A 432 0.87 15.94 19.59
C LYS A 432 0.55 17.13 20.49
N THR A 433 -0.70 17.28 20.93
CA THR A 433 -1.07 18.32 21.90
C THR A 433 -0.47 18.07 23.28
N THR A 434 -0.52 16.83 23.79
CA THR A 434 0.05 16.50 25.10
C THR A 434 1.57 16.62 25.10
N GLU A 435 2.24 16.23 24.02
CA GLU A 435 3.68 16.38 23.86
C GLU A 435 4.10 17.86 23.84
N ASN A 436 3.36 18.72 23.15
CA ASN A 436 3.63 20.17 23.17
C ASN A 436 3.41 20.80 24.55
N GLU A 437 2.38 20.37 25.29
CA GLU A 437 2.16 20.82 26.67
C GLU A 437 3.28 20.36 27.60
N LYS A 438 3.76 19.13 27.42
CA LYS A 438 4.90 18.58 28.16
C LYS A 438 6.20 19.34 27.86
N MET A 439 6.52 19.61 26.59
CA MET A 439 7.68 20.44 26.25
C MET A 439 7.58 21.84 26.87
N LYS A 440 6.38 22.44 26.87
CA LYS A 440 6.17 23.77 27.45
C LYS A 440 6.36 23.76 28.97
N SER A 441 5.91 22.72 29.67
CA SER A 441 6.14 22.60 31.11
C SER A 441 7.62 22.30 31.42
N GLU A 442 8.28 21.43 30.65
CA GLU A 442 9.73 21.16 30.77
C GLU A 442 10.58 22.41 30.54
N LEU A 443 10.29 23.22 29.52
CA LEU A 443 10.98 24.49 29.27
C LEU A 443 10.80 25.47 30.43
N LYS A 444 9.60 25.58 31.00
CA LYS A 444 9.36 26.40 32.20
C LYS A 444 10.15 25.89 33.39
N LEU A 445 10.18 24.59 33.60
CA LEU A 445 10.88 23.96 34.71
C LEU A 445 12.40 24.18 34.60
N SER A 446 12.96 24.03 33.39
CA SER A 446 14.35 24.35 33.09
C SER A 446 14.69 25.82 33.34
N ALA A 447 13.83 26.75 32.91
CA ALA A 447 14.01 28.17 33.18
C ALA A 447 14.02 28.47 34.69
N THR A 448 13.05 27.94 35.45
CA THR A 448 13.01 28.11 36.91
C THR A 448 14.21 27.47 37.60
N GLN A 449 14.71 26.35 37.10
CA GLN A 449 15.89 25.68 37.66
C GLN A 449 17.16 26.50 37.40
N ALA A 450 17.29 27.13 36.22
CA ALA A 450 18.40 28.04 35.93
C ALA A 450 18.38 29.27 36.83
N GLU A 451 17.20 29.86 37.07
CA GLU A 451 17.03 30.98 38.02
C GLU A 451 17.41 30.59 39.45
N LEU A 452 16.97 29.41 39.93
CA LEU A 452 17.35 28.90 41.25
C LEU A 452 18.86 28.68 41.36
N LYS A 453 19.52 28.20 40.30
CA LYS A 453 20.97 28.01 40.26
C LYS A 453 21.72 29.33 40.37
N LEU A 454 21.26 30.36 39.64
CA LEU A 454 21.83 31.70 39.71
C LEU A 454 21.65 32.32 41.11
N LEU A 455 20.49 32.13 41.74
CA LEU A 455 20.25 32.55 43.12
C LEU A 455 21.17 31.81 44.10
N GLN A 456 21.36 30.50 43.91
CA GLN A 456 22.26 29.69 44.72
C GLN A 456 23.71 30.20 44.61
N ASP A 457 24.19 30.51 43.41
CA ASP A 457 25.53 31.04 43.18
C ASP A 457 25.70 32.43 43.83
N GLN A 458 24.67 33.28 43.78
CA GLN A 458 24.67 34.57 44.49
C GLN A 458 24.73 34.40 46.02
N ILE A 459 23.96 33.46 46.58
CA ILE A 459 23.99 33.15 48.02
C ILE A 459 25.36 32.65 48.42
N VAL A 460 25.95 31.70 47.68
CA VAL A 460 27.29 31.17 47.96
C VAL A 460 28.33 32.29 47.92
N THR A 461 28.28 33.17 46.91
CA THR A 461 29.19 34.31 46.80
C THR A 461 29.04 35.26 48.00
N THR A 462 27.81 35.53 48.43
CA THR A 462 27.51 36.38 49.58
C THR A 462 28.04 35.76 50.88
N VAL A 463 27.77 34.47 51.11
CA VAL A 463 28.25 33.73 52.29
C VAL A 463 29.77 33.70 52.34
N LEU A 464 30.44 33.47 51.21
CA LEU A 464 31.91 33.50 51.14
C LEU A 464 32.47 34.89 51.47
N SER A 465 31.83 35.95 50.97
CA SER A 465 32.24 37.33 51.29
C SER A 465 32.06 37.66 52.77
N PHE A 466 30.97 37.17 53.39
CA PHE A 466 30.70 37.35 54.81
C PHE A 466 31.67 36.55 55.69
N ALA A 467 32.00 35.32 55.29
CA ALA A 467 33.00 34.50 55.99
C ALA A 467 34.37 35.20 55.99
N LYS A 468 34.77 35.77 54.86
CA LYS A 468 36.02 36.55 54.76
C LYS A 468 35.98 37.77 55.68
N TRP A 469 34.89 38.54 55.65
CA TRP A 469 34.74 39.70 56.53
C TRP A 469 34.75 39.31 58.02
N SER A 470 34.09 38.22 58.38
CA SER A 470 34.11 37.67 59.75
C SER A 470 35.52 37.32 60.18
N GLN A 471 36.31 36.71 59.30
CA GLN A 471 37.70 36.35 59.58
C GLN A 471 38.59 37.59 59.75
N ASP A 472 38.40 38.63 58.93
CA ASP A 472 39.11 39.90 59.06
C ASP A 472 38.80 40.58 60.41
N VAL A 473 37.54 40.54 60.86
CA VAL A 473 37.12 41.04 62.18
C VAL A 473 37.75 40.22 63.31
N GLU A 474 37.74 38.90 63.20
CA GLU A 474 38.36 38.01 64.19
C GLU A 474 39.86 38.30 64.34
N CYS A 475 40.57 38.47 63.21
CA CYS A 475 41.98 38.86 63.21
C CYS A 475 42.22 40.22 63.88
N LEU A 476 41.40 41.23 63.56
CA LEU A 476 41.51 42.57 64.16
C LEU A 476 41.28 42.51 65.69
N VAL A 477 40.26 41.76 66.12
CA VAL A 477 39.93 41.57 67.53
C VAL A 477 41.07 40.83 68.23
N ALA A 478 41.62 39.78 67.64
CA ALA A 478 42.74 39.03 68.19
C ALA A 478 44.00 39.91 68.35
N GLU A 479 44.32 40.73 67.35
CA GLU A 479 45.46 41.64 67.39
C GLU A 479 45.28 42.72 68.48
N LYS A 480 44.11 43.36 68.54
CA LYS A 480 43.78 44.35 69.57
C LYS A 480 43.83 43.74 70.96
N THR A 481 43.29 42.53 71.13
CA THR A 481 43.29 41.79 72.39
C THR A 481 44.70 41.40 72.82
N LYS A 482 45.55 40.98 71.87
CA LYS A 482 46.97 40.70 72.15
C LYS A 482 47.68 41.96 72.62
N LYS A 483 47.46 43.10 71.94
CA LYS A 483 48.07 44.39 72.31
C LYS A 483 47.61 44.88 73.69
N THR A 484 46.32 44.78 74.00
CA THR A 484 45.82 45.17 75.33
C THR A 484 46.37 44.26 76.42
N ASN A 485 46.46 42.94 76.18
CA ASN A 485 47.05 41.99 77.12
C ASN A 485 48.54 42.27 77.36
N THR A 486 49.33 42.58 76.33
CA THR A 486 50.73 42.98 76.52
C THR A 486 50.87 44.26 77.36
N ARG A 487 49.97 45.24 77.15
CA ARG A 487 49.95 46.47 77.96
C ARG A 487 49.57 46.18 79.41
N LEU A 488 48.58 45.31 79.63
CA LEU A 488 48.16 44.91 80.97
C LEU A 488 49.28 44.18 81.71
N LYS A 489 49.99 43.24 81.06
CA LYS A 489 51.15 42.56 81.65
C LYS A 489 52.26 43.54 82.05
N SER A 490 52.53 44.55 81.23
CA SER A 490 53.49 45.61 81.55
C SER A 490 53.04 46.48 82.72
N MET A 491 51.74 46.79 82.81
CA MET A 491 51.20 47.51 83.98
C MET A 491 51.26 46.64 85.24
N GLN A 492 51.03 45.34 85.11
CA GLN A 492 51.12 44.40 86.22
C GLN A 492 52.56 44.27 86.73
N SER A 493 53.57 44.25 85.85
CA SER A 493 54.96 44.26 86.28
C SER A 493 55.30 45.57 87.02
N GLN A 494 54.87 46.72 86.50
CA GLN A 494 55.06 48.01 87.19
C GLN A 494 54.39 48.06 88.57
N LEU A 495 53.21 47.45 88.69
CA LEU A 495 52.51 47.35 89.99
C LEU A 495 53.28 46.46 90.97
N ASN A 496 53.89 45.37 90.50
CA ASN A 496 54.72 44.51 91.34
C ASN A 496 56.00 45.24 91.78
N ASP A 497 56.67 45.97 90.88
CA ASP A 497 57.85 46.78 91.22
C ASP A 497 57.52 47.82 92.31
N LEU A 498 56.35 48.46 92.19
CA LEU A 498 55.86 49.41 93.19
C LEU A 498 55.53 48.73 94.52
N LEU A 499 54.99 47.51 94.48
CA LEU A 499 54.69 46.73 95.68
C LEU A 499 55.98 46.40 96.45
N ASP A 500 57.03 46.01 95.73
CA ASP A 500 58.35 45.75 96.32
C ASP A 500 58.93 47.03 96.96
N GLU A 501 58.83 48.20 96.29
CA GLU A 501 59.26 49.48 96.86
C GLU A 501 58.47 49.84 98.13
N VAL A 502 57.17 49.58 98.16
CA VAL A 502 56.32 49.77 99.34
C VAL A 502 56.75 48.85 100.48
N ASP A 503 57.11 47.60 100.21
CA ASP A 503 57.57 46.68 101.24
C ASP A 503 58.96 47.06 101.77
N GLU A 504 59.87 47.56 100.92
CA GLU A 504 61.14 48.16 101.37
C GLU A 504 60.90 49.39 102.28
N LEU A 505 59.93 50.23 101.92
CA LEU A 505 59.54 51.38 102.73
C LEU A 505 58.99 50.95 104.10
N LYS A 506 58.16 49.91 104.17
CA LYS A 506 57.67 49.37 105.45
C LYS A 506 58.80 48.84 106.33
N VAL A 507 59.79 48.17 105.73
CA VAL A 507 60.99 47.71 106.48
C VAL A 507 61.73 48.91 107.05
N ARG A 508 61.94 49.96 106.25
CA ARG A 508 62.61 51.20 106.67
C ARG A 508 61.82 51.95 107.75
N GLU A 509 60.49 52.01 107.63
CA GLU A 509 59.59 52.58 108.63
C GLU A 509 59.74 51.84 109.97
N SER A 510 59.72 50.50 109.95
CA SER A 510 59.91 49.68 111.15
C SER A 510 61.26 49.94 111.82
N MET A 511 62.34 50.08 111.04
CA MET A 511 63.66 50.43 111.56
C MET A 511 63.66 51.80 112.24
N TYR A 512 63.09 52.83 111.60
CA TYR A 512 63.02 54.17 112.18
C TYR A 512 62.16 54.19 113.44
N LYS A 513 61.02 53.49 113.43
CA LYS A 513 60.15 53.34 114.60
C LYS A 513 60.92 52.73 115.78
N GLN A 514 61.60 51.60 115.56
CA GLN A 514 62.41 50.95 116.59
C GLN A 514 63.52 51.86 117.13
N GLN A 515 64.18 52.61 116.24
CA GLN A 515 65.24 53.54 116.63
C GLN A 515 64.69 54.69 117.49
N MET A 516 63.51 55.22 117.15
CA MET A 516 62.85 56.27 117.92
C MET A 516 62.38 55.74 119.28
N GLU A 517 61.76 54.55 119.33
CA GLU A 517 61.38 53.88 120.58
C GLU A 517 62.60 53.70 121.52
N LYS A 518 63.74 53.24 120.97
CA LYS A 518 64.99 53.12 121.74
C LYS A 518 65.44 54.47 122.30
N LYS A 519 65.47 55.52 121.48
CA LYS A 519 65.83 56.87 121.94
C LYS A 519 64.92 57.36 123.06
N THR A 520 63.61 57.13 122.95
CA THR A 520 62.65 57.49 124.00
C THR A 520 62.93 56.72 125.29
N CYS A 521 63.21 55.42 125.21
CA CYS A 521 63.59 54.64 126.40
C CYS A 521 64.90 55.13 127.03
N ASP A 522 65.92 55.45 126.22
CA ASP A 522 67.20 55.96 126.72
C ASP A 522 67.02 57.34 127.37
N LEU A 523 66.21 58.22 126.78
CA LEU A 523 65.84 59.51 127.36
C LEU A 523 65.07 59.35 128.68
N GLN A 524 64.08 58.46 128.72
CA GLN A 524 63.30 58.23 129.94
C GLN A 524 64.18 57.64 131.06
N LYS A 525 65.15 56.78 130.74
CA LYS A 525 66.15 56.33 131.72
C LYS A 525 67.00 57.48 132.24
N ALA A 526 67.50 58.33 131.34
CA ALA A 526 68.28 59.50 131.72
C ALA A 526 67.47 60.48 132.59
N GLU A 527 66.20 60.69 132.27
CA GLU A 527 65.26 61.47 133.08
C GLU A 527 65.13 60.88 134.49
N THR A 528 64.86 59.56 134.62
CA THR A 528 64.77 58.91 135.94
C THR A 528 66.09 58.95 136.73
N GLU A 529 67.24 58.91 136.06
CA GLU A 529 68.55 59.04 136.72
C GLU A 529 68.79 60.47 137.22
N VAL A 530 68.40 61.48 136.43
CA VAL A 530 68.45 62.89 136.84
C VAL A 530 67.51 63.14 138.02
N ASP A 531 66.31 62.57 138.02
CA ASP A 531 65.36 62.66 139.14
C ASP A 531 65.94 62.04 140.41
N LEU A 532 66.51 60.82 140.32
CA LEU A 532 67.17 60.15 141.46
C LEU A 532 68.35 60.95 142.01
N LEU A 533 69.18 61.54 141.13
CA LEU A 533 70.26 62.43 141.53
C LEU A 533 69.74 63.72 142.17
N GLY A 534 68.60 64.23 141.68
CA GLY A 534 67.88 65.36 142.29
C GLY A 534 67.45 65.04 143.72
N ASP A 535 66.79 63.91 143.94
CA ASP A 535 66.38 63.42 145.26
C ASP A 535 67.59 63.25 146.20
N GLU A 536 68.70 62.73 145.69
CA GLU A 536 69.94 62.55 146.47
C GLU A 536 70.59 63.90 146.84
N ILE A 537 70.61 64.87 145.91
CA ILE A 537 71.07 66.24 146.19
C ILE A 537 70.18 66.89 147.25
N ASP A 538 68.86 66.77 147.14
CA ASP A 538 67.91 67.33 148.10
C ASP A 538 68.07 66.70 149.49
N SER A 539 68.31 65.37 149.55
CA SER A 539 68.62 64.68 150.81
C SER A 539 69.93 65.19 151.45
N HIS A 540 70.98 65.38 150.65
CA HIS A 540 72.24 65.95 151.12
C HIS A 540 72.10 67.40 151.59
N LEU A 541 71.27 68.21 150.91
CA LEU A 541 70.97 69.59 151.31
C LEU A 541 70.21 69.62 152.64
N ASP A 542 69.20 68.77 152.84
CA ASP A 542 68.47 68.65 154.11
C ASP A 542 69.39 68.19 155.26
N LEU A 543 70.28 67.23 155.00
CA LEU A 543 71.30 66.81 155.97
C LEU A 543 72.26 67.95 156.32
N LEU A 544 72.76 68.67 155.32
CA LEU A 544 73.63 69.83 155.53
C LEU A 544 72.91 70.93 156.33
N GLN A 545 71.62 71.14 156.08
CA GLN A 545 70.79 72.05 156.87
C GLN A 545 70.66 71.61 158.33
N LYS A 546 70.44 70.32 158.58
CA LYS A 546 70.41 69.76 159.95
C LYS A 546 71.76 69.91 160.66
N ILE A 547 72.87 69.64 159.98
CA ILE A 547 74.23 69.86 160.52
C ILE A 547 74.44 71.34 160.82
N TYR A 548 74.07 72.23 159.89
CA TYR A 548 74.16 73.67 160.08
C TYR A 548 73.38 74.11 161.33
N ILE A 549 72.13 73.66 161.48
CA ILE A 549 71.30 73.98 162.66
C ILE A 549 72.00 73.48 163.92
N ALA A 550 72.49 72.24 163.95
CA ALA A 550 73.19 71.70 165.12
C ALA A 550 74.44 72.51 165.47
N LEU A 551 75.28 72.85 164.47
CA LEU A 551 76.47 73.67 164.70
C LEU A 551 76.13 75.11 165.11
N ASP A 552 75.05 75.70 164.58
CA ASP A 552 74.56 77.04 164.96
C ASP A 552 74.14 77.06 166.45
N HIS A 553 73.55 75.97 166.98
CA HIS A 553 73.27 75.84 168.41
C HIS A 553 74.54 75.84 169.28
N TYR A 554 75.65 75.25 168.80
CA TYR A 554 76.95 75.28 169.51
C TYR A 554 77.79 76.54 169.22
N SER A 555 77.27 77.47 168.42
CA SER A 555 77.95 78.72 168.03
C SER A 555 78.59 79.49 169.19
N PRO A 556 78.01 79.59 170.41
CA PRO A 556 78.66 80.27 171.54
C PRO A 556 80.03 79.69 171.89
N ILE A 557 80.17 78.37 171.83
CA ILE A 557 81.43 77.65 172.13
C ILE A 557 82.37 77.73 170.92
N LEU A 558 81.81 77.56 169.72
CA LEU A 558 82.58 77.57 168.47
C LEU A 558 83.17 78.94 168.11
N LYS A 559 82.74 80.04 168.74
CA LYS A 559 83.35 81.38 168.60
C LYS A 559 84.86 81.41 168.89
N HIS A 560 85.37 80.47 169.68
CA HIS A 560 86.81 80.36 169.96
C HIS A 560 87.60 79.66 168.84
N TYR A 561 86.92 79.10 167.83
CA TYR A 561 87.53 78.42 166.69
C TYR A 561 87.18 79.14 165.37
N PRO A 562 87.95 80.16 164.97
CA PRO A 562 87.60 81.05 163.86
C PRO A 562 87.40 80.32 162.51
N GLY A 563 88.20 79.29 162.20
CA GLY A 563 88.05 78.53 160.95
C GLY A 563 86.70 77.80 160.83
N ILE A 564 86.19 77.25 161.94
CA ILE A 564 84.88 76.57 161.95
C ILE A 564 83.76 77.61 161.74
N MET A 565 83.89 78.78 162.35
CA MET A 565 82.92 79.87 162.21
C MET A 565 82.82 80.42 160.77
N GLU A 566 83.92 80.45 160.03
CA GLU A 566 83.93 80.86 158.62
C GLU A 566 83.21 79.84 157.73
N ILE A 567 83.46 78.55 157.93
CA ILE A 567 82.75 77.47 157.23
C ILE A 567 81.25 77.55 157.53
N LEU A 568 80.88 77.80 158.79
CA LEU A 568 79.48 77.92 159.22
C LEU A 568 78.78 79.10 158.50
N LYS A 569 79.47 80.24 158.31
CA LYS A 569 78.95 81.36 157.50
C LYS A 569 78.82 81.02 156.02
N LEU A 570 79.71 80.19 155.47
CA LEU A 570 79.71 79.75 154.08
C LEU A 570 78.54 78.78 153.82
N VAL A 571 78.37 77.78 154.68
CA VAL A 571 77.22 76.86 154.67
C VAL A 571 75.91 77.64 154.81
N ARG A 572 75.84 78.62 155.72
CA ARG A 572 74.66 79.52 155.84
C ARG A 572 74.36 80.28 154.56
N ARG A 573 75.38 80.72 153.82
CA ARG A 573 75.22 81.45 152.57
C ARG A 573 74.71 80.54 151.46
N GLU A 574 75.22 79.31 151.38
CA GLU A 574 74.81 78.36 150.34
C GLU A 574 73.42 77.77 150.60
N LEU A 575 73.10 77.36 151.84
CA LEU A 575 71.73 76.96 152.21
C LEU A 575 70.68 78.07 151.99
N ARG A 576 71.08 79.35 152.15
CA ARG A 576 70.20 80.49 151.83
C ARG A 576 70.08 80.77 150.33
N ARG A 577 71.02 80.31 149.50
CA ARG A 577 70.89 80.43 148.04
C ARG A 577 69.83 79.49 147.50
N ASP A 578 69.63 78.33 148.11
CA ASP A 578 68.60 77.38 147.68
C ASP A 578 67.18 77.86 148.00
N SER A 579 66.97 78.57 149.12
CA SER A 579 65.70 79.27 149.40
C SER A 579 65.34 80.40 148.42
N LYS A 580 66.28 80.85 147.56
CA LYS A 580 66.02 81.88 146.53
C LYS A 580 65.91 81.33 145.11
N ARG A 581 66.17 80.04 144.88
CA ARG A 581 66.05 79.42 143.55
C ARG A 581 64.73 78.69 143.31
N LEU A 582 63.94 78.43 144.36
CA LEU A 582 62.60 77.83 144.26
C LEU A 582 61.50 78.76 143.69
N SER A 583 61.83 79.92 143.11
CA SER A 583 60.86 80.86 142.53
C SER A 583 60.98 81.07 141.02
N VAL A 584 61.74 80.25 140.30
CA VAL A 584 61.76 80.25 138.84
C VAL A 584 61.92 78.81 138.35
N PHE A 585 60.79 78.15 138.16
CA PHE A 585 60.66 77.07 137.16
C PHE A 585 59.79 77.60 136.04
#